data_AF-A0A6A3V285-F1
#
_entry.id   AF-A0A6A3V285-F1
#
_cell.length_a   1.000
_cell.length_b   1.000
_cell.length_c   1.000
_cell.angle_alpha   90.00
_cell.angle_beta   90.00
_cell.angle_gamma   90.00
#
_symmetry.space_group_name_H-M   'P 1'
#
loop_
_entity.id
_entity.type
_entity.pdbx_description
1 polymer ?
#
loop_
_entity_poly.entity_id
_entity_poly.type
_entity_poly.pdbx_seq_one_letter_code
_entity_poly.pdbx_strand_id
1 'polypeptide(L)'
;MVRVTGFDVSHNHNVSKAIYKNHASIRRVDDPAVLSFVDELQAAGSKPKLIMQFARKKTGKNVALRDIHNMVAKMRERRRGGATVEERLETVLRSFCKTRGNRASVYVDDAKTAQTITLQTRQMRRWFKAFPEVLLIDATHNTNESRYKLFSFMVNDVYGHVQLSS
;
A
#
# COMPACT_ATOMS: atom_id res chain seq x y z
N MET A 1 -30.91 -20.08 44.63
CA MET A 1 -30.73 -18.73 45.19
C MET A 1 -29.23 -18.50 45.40
N VAL A 2 -28.60 -17.60 44.65
CA VAL A 2 -27.16 -17.34 44.76
C VAL A 2 -26.94 -16.25 45.80
N ARG A 3 -26.18 -16.56 46.85
CA ARG A 3 -25.83 -15.62 47.93
C ARG A 3 -24.35 -15.26 47.77
N VAL A 4 -24.09 -14.01 47.38
CA VAL A 4 -22.71 -13.49 47.33
C VAL A 4 -22.27 -13.18 48.75
N THR A 5 -21.17 -13.79 49.21
CA THR A 5 -20.67 -13.68 50.59
C THR A 5 -19.47 -12.73 50.74
N GLY A 6 -18.96 -12.18 49.64
CA GLY A 6 -17.89 -11.19 49.63
C GLY A 6 -17.53 -10.75 48.22
N PHE A 7 -16.92 -9.57 48.11
CA PHE A 7 -16.28 -9.08 46.90
C PHE A 7 -14.97 -8.37 47.30
N ASP A 8 -13.90 -8.61 46.57
CA ASP A 8 -12.64 -7.86 46.70
C ASP A 8 -12.54 -6.86 45.55
N VAL A 9 -12.29 -5.60 45.90
CA VAL A 9 -12.15 -4.46 44.98
C VAL A 9 -10.69 -4.01 44.87
N SER A 10 -9.75 -4.76 45.48
CA SER A 10 -8.33 -4.47 45.37
C SER A 10 -7.84 -4.75 43.95
N HIS A 11 -7.15 -3.78 43.36
CA HIS A 11 -6.55 -3.89 42.05
C HIS A 11 -5.02 -3.93 42.20
N ASN A 12 -4.37 -4.86 41.50
CA ASN A 12 -2.91 -4.96 41.43
C ASN A 12 -2.27 -3.95 40.45
N HIS A 13 -3.04 -2.97 39.99
CA HIS A 13 -2.64 -1.94 39.05
C HIS A 13 -3.41 -0.65 39.32
N ASN A 14 -2.86 0.48 38.88
CA ASN A 14 -3.54 1.76 38.98
C ASN A 14 -4.84 1.74 38.19
N VAL A 15 -5.95 2.03 38.87
CA VAL A 15 -7.26 2.22 38.27
C VAL A 15 -7.56 3.71 38.18
N SER A 16 -7.86 4.19 36.97
CA SER A 16 -8.35 5.55 36.76
C SER A 16 -9.23 5.62 35.52
N LYS A 17 -10.11 6.61 35.47
CA LYS A 17 -10.97 6.88 34.30
C LYS A 17 -10.14 7.10 33.03
N ALA A 18 -8.96 7.69 33.15
CA ALA A 18 -8.04 7.89 32.03
C ALA A 18 -7.47 6.56 31.52
N ILE A 19 -7.05 5.67 32.42
CA ILE A 19 -6.55 4.33 32.08
C ILE A 19 -7.66 3.52 31.39
N TYR A 20 -8.87 3.53 31.95
CA TYR A 20 -10.03 2.87 31.36
C TYR A 20 -10.32 3.38 29.93
N LYS A 21 -10.43 4.70 29.74
CA LYS A 21 -10.72 5.30 28.42
C LYS A 21 -9.64 5.02 27.36
N ASN A 22 -8.39 4.81 27.79
CA ASN A 22 -7.27 4.53 26.91
C ASN A 22 -6.98 3.03 26.74
N HIS A 23 -7.74 2.16 27.42
CA HIS A 23 -7.62 0.73 27.23
C HIS A 23 -7.98 0.34 25.79
N ALA A 24 -7.24 -0.59 25.19
CA ALA A 24 -7.35 -0.91 23.77
C ALA A 24 -8.76 -1.39 23.37
N SER A 25 -9.40 -2.21 24.20
CA SER A 25 -10.78 -2.66 23.98
C SER A 25 -11.80 -1.53 23.98
N ILE A 26 -11.59 -0.48 24.80
CA ILE A 26 -12.49 0.66 24.91
C ILE A 26 -12.31 1.62 23.72
N ARG A 27 -11.06 1.81 23.27
CA ARG A 27 -10.74 2.65 22.09
C ARG A 27 -11.15 2.03 20.76
N ARG A 28 -11.29 0.70 20.71
CA ARG A 28 -11.57 -0.06 19.48
C ARG A 28 -12.87 0.38 18.82
N VAL A 29 -12.84 0.55 17.49
CA VAL A 29 -14.01 0.87 16.67
C VAL A 29 -14.41 -0.39 15.89
N ASP A 30 -15.60 -0.91 16.17
CA ASP A 30 -16.15 -2.11 15.52
C ASP A 30 -17.44 -1.81 14.74
N ASP A 31 -17.94 -0.57 14.77
CA ASP A 31 -19.14 -0.15 14.04
C ASP A 31 -18.89 -0.28 12.53
N PRO A 32 -19.62 -1.16 11.82
CA PRO A 32 -19.42 -1.40 10.39
C PRO A 32 -19.60 -0.15 9.53
N ALA A 33 -20.53 0.74 9.88
CA ALA A 33 -20.79 1.96 9.12
C ALA A 33 -19.67 2.99 9.27
N VAL A 34 -19.03 3.05 10.45
CA VAL A 34 -17.85 3.87 10.66
C VAL A 34 -16.65 3.28 9.91
N LEU A 35 -16.50 1.96 9.95
CA LEU A 35 -15.40 1.27 9.26
C LEU A 35 -15.50 1.40 7.74
N SER A 36 -16.71 1.30 7.14
CA SER A 36 -16.89 1.50 5.70
C SER A 36 -16.51 2.91 5.28
N PHE A 37 -16.95 3.93 6.03
CA PHE A 37 -16.61 5.31 5.71
C PHE A 37 -15.11 5.62 5.91
N VAL A 38 -14.47 5.01 6.91
CA VAL A 38 -13.00 5.09 7.07
C VAL A 38 -12.28 4.50 5.86
N ASP A 39 -12.78 3.40 5.29
CA ASP A 39 -12.22 2.78 4.09
C ASP A 39 -12.34 3.71 2.87
N GLU A 40 -13.49 4.35 2.69
CA GLU A 40 -13.71 5.37 1.64
C GLU A 40 -12.77 6.58 1.80
N LEU A 41 -12.66 7.13 3.01
CA LEU A 41 -11.74 8.24 3.29
C LEU A 41 -10.29 7.85 2.98
N GLN A 42 -9.90 6.63 3.31
CA GLN A 42 -8.57 6.12 3.00
C GLN A 42 -8.37 5.96 1.50
N ALA A 43 -9.36 5.43 0.78
CA ALA A 43 -9.31 5.25 -0.67
C ALA A 43 -9.21 6.61 -1.41
N ALA A 44 -9.86 7.65 -0.87
CA ALA A 44 -9.73 9.03 -1.34
C ALA A 44 -8.41 9.72 -0.95
N GLY A 45 -7.48 9.02 -0.29
CA GLY A 45 -6.17 9.57 0.07
C GLY A 45 -6.17 10.49 1.29
N SER A 46 -7.20 10.44 2.13
CA SER A 46 -7.29 11.28 3.33
C SER A 46 -6.14 11.02 4.30
N LYS A 47 -5.63 12.09 4.92
CA LYS A 47 -4.55 11.99 5.92
C LYS A 47 -5.02 11.21 7.16
N PRO A 48 -4.21 10.29 7.74
CA PRO A 48 -4.60 9.50 8.91
C PRO A 48 -5.08 10.32 10.12
N LYS A 49 -4.54 11.52 10.32
CA LYS A 49 -4.98 12.45 11.38
C LYS A 49 -6.44 12.91 11.19
N LEU A 50 -6.88 13.15 9.95
CA LEU A 50 -8.26 13.55 9.66
C LEU A 50 -9.22 12.38 9.84
N ILE A 51 -8.81 11.18 9.41
CA ILE A 51 -9.56 9.94 9.64
C ILE A 51 -9.74 9.69 11.15
N MET A 52 -8.68 9.91 11.94
CA MET A 52 -8.76 9.82 13.41
C MET A 52 -9.76 10.80 14.01
N GLN A 53 -9.76 12.06 13.55
CA GLN A 53 -10.72 13.07 14.02
C GLN A 53 -12.16 12.70 13.68
N PHE A 54 -12.40 12.21 12.45
CA PHE A 54 -13.70 11.67 12.06
C PHE A 54 -14.14 10.52 12.98
N ALA A 55 -13.28 9.51 13.19
CA ALA A 55 -13.60 8.36 14.02
C ALA A 55 -13.92 8.77 15.47
N ARG A 56 -13.15 9.71 16.05
CA ARG A 56 -13.42 10.28 17.38
C ARG A 56 -14.77 11.00 17.41
N LYS A 57 -15.06 11.85 16.44
CA LYS A 57 -16.31 12.62 16.37
C LYS A 57 -17.53 11.71 16.23
N LYS A 58 -17.42 10.64 15.43
CA LYS A 58 -18.53 9.73 15.16
C LYS A 58 -18.79 8.72 16.29
N THR A 59 -17.75 8.30 17.00
CA THR A 59 -17.86 7.23 18.02
C THR A 59 -17.75 7.71 19.46
N GLY A 60 -17.24 8.92 19.70
CA GLY A 60 -16.92 9.41 21.04
C GLY A 60 -15.72 8.71 21.71
N LYS A 61 -15.08 7.74 21.03
CA LYS A 61 -13.97 6.96 21.58
C LYS A 61 -12.64 7.71 21.44
N ASN A 62 -11.71 7.45 22.37
CA ASN A 62 -10.34 7.99 22.34
C ASN A 62 -9.45 7.27 21.30
N VAL A 63 -9.90 7.20 20.05
CA VAL A 63 -9.16 6.54 18.97
C VAL A 63 -7.77 7.17 18.83
N ALA A 64 -6.72 6.36 18.85
CA ALA A 64 -5.34 6.78 18.67
C ALA A 64 -4.91 6.63 17.21
N LEU A 65 -3.87 7.37 16.82
CA LEU A 65 -3.35 7.29 15.45
C LEU A 65 -2.89 5.88 15.07
N ARG A 66 -2.31 5.15 16.03
CA ARG A 66 -1.95 3.73 15.87
C ARG A 66 -3.16 2.85 15.52
N ASP A 67 -4.34 3.14 16.07
CA ASP A 67 -5.55 2.37 15.74
C ASP A 67 -5.96 2.61 14.28
N ILE A 68 -5.83 3.85 13.79
CA ILE A 68 -6.07 4.17 12.38
C ILE A 68 -5.10 3.41 11.49
N HIS A 69 -3.81 3.42 11.81
CA HIS A 69 -2.82 2.66 11.04
C HIS A 69 -3.14 1.16 11.01
N ASN A 70 -3.53 0.58 12.14
CA ASN A 70 -3.92 -0.82 12.22
C ASN A 70 -5.19 -1.12 11.42
N MET A 71 -6.21 -0.25 11.49
CA MET A 71 -7.43 -0.39 10.68
C MET A 71 -7.11 -0.33 9.19
N VAL A 72 -6.33 0.65 8.76
CA VAL A 72 -5.91 0.80 7.36
C VAL A 72 -5.07 -0.38 6.88
N ALA A 73 -4.15 -0.89 7.72
CA ALA A 73 -3.37 -2.08 7.40
C ALA A 73 -4.29 -3.29 7.15
N LYS A 74 -5.25 -3.53 8.04
CA LYS A 74 -6.23 -4.62 7.92
C LYS A 74 -7.15 -4.45 6.71
N MET A 75 -7.56 -3.22 6.40
CA MET A 75 -8.34 -2.90 5.19
C MET A 75 -7.55 -3.18 3.91
N ARG A 76 -6.28 -2.79 3.87
CA ARG A 76 -5.37 -3.09 2.76
C ARG A 76 -5.15 -4.59 2.59
N GLU A 77 -4.98 -5.32 3.69
CA GLU A 77 -4.86 -6.78 3.67
C GLU A 77 -6.12 -7.44 3.10
N ARG A 78 -7.32 -7.03 3.56
CA ARG A 78 -8.58 -7.52 2.99
C ARG A 78 -8.72 -7.21 1.51
N ARG A 79 -8.34 -6.00 1.07
CA ARG A 79 -8.35 -5.60 -0.35
C ARG A 79 -7.32 -6.35 -1.19
N ARG A 80 -6.18 -6.75 -0.61
CA ARG A 80 -5.19 -7.63 -1.27
C ARG A 80 -5.79 -9.02 -1.54
N GLY A 81 -6.76 -9.45 -0.73
CA GLY A 81 -7.33 -10.79 -0.80
C GLY A 81 -6.29 -11.85 -0.43
N GLY A 82 -6.57 -13.11 -0.76
CA GLY A 82 -5.60 -14.20 -0.66
C GLY A 82 -4.57 -14.23 -1.77
N ALA A 83 -4.59 -13.25 -2.68
CA ALA A 83 -3.74 -13.25 -3.85
C ALA A 83 -2.28 -12.99 -3.46
N THR A 84 -1.39 -13.85 -3.93
CA THR A 84 0.04 -13.70 -3.67
C THR A 84 0.61 -12.49 -4.40
N VAL A 85 1.83 -12.07 -4.03
CA VAL A 85 2.51 -10.97 -4.72
C VAL A 85 2.74 -11.34 -6.19
N GLU A 86 3.03 -12.61 -6.44
CA GLU A 86 3.26 -13.21 -7.75
C GLU A 86 2.01 -13.16 -8.62
N GLU A 87 0.85 -13.56 -8.09
CA GLU A 87 -0.43 -13.52 -8.81
C GLU A 87 -0.82 -12.09 -9.18
N ARG A 88 -0.55 -11.14 -8.28
CA ARG A 88 -0.79 -9.71 -8.54
C ARG A 88 0.17 -9.16 -9.59
N LEU A 89 1.45 -9.52 -9.50
CA LEU A 89 2.45 -9.14 -10.49
C LEU A 89 2.05 -9.68 -11.86
N GLU A 90 1.73 -10.97 -11.95
CA GLU A 90 1.28 -11.62 -13.17
C GLU A 90 0.07 -10.90 -13.77
N THR A 91 -0.93 -10.56 -12.96
CA THR A 91 -2.12 -9.83 -13.40
C THR A 91 -1.75 -8.49 -14.05
N VAL A 92 -0.85 -7.72 -13.41
CA VAL A 92 -0.38 -6.43 -13.95
C VAL A 92 0.40 -6.63 -15.25
N LEU A 93 1.33 -7.58 -15.28
CA LEU A 93 2.14 -7.86 -16.48
C LEU A 93 1.28 -8.32 -17.66
N ARG A 94 0.31 -9.21 -17.40
CA ARG A 94 -0.66 -9.65 -18.43
C ARG A 94 -1.48 -8.49 -18.94
N SER A 95 -1.99 -7.64 -18.05
CA SER A 95 -2.74 -6.44 -18.44
C SER A 95 -1.92 -5.50 -19.32
N PHE A 96 -0.67 -5.23 -18.94
CA PHE A 96 0.25 -4.40 -19.71
C PHE A 96 0.50 -4.97 -21.13
N CYS A 97 0.67 -6.29 -21.22
CA CYS A 97 0.90 -7.01 -22.47
C CYS A 97 -0.35 -7.14 -23.37
N LYS A 98 -1.56 -6.81 -22.89
CA LYS A 98 -2.76 -6.76 -23.76
C LYS A 98 -2.63 -5.70 -24.85
N THR A 99 -1.88 -4.63 -24.61
CA THR A 99 -1.60 -3.61 -25.62
C THR A 99 -0.66 -4.18 -26.69
N ARG A 100 -1.12 -4.21 -27.95
CA ARG A 100 -0.36 -4.81 -29.06
C ARG A 100 1.03 -4.19 -29.18
N GLY A 101 2.05 -5.04 -29.08
CA GLY A 101 3.45 -4.65 -29.20
C GLY A 101 4.12 -4.24 -27.89
N ASN A 102 3.40 -4.25 -26.76
CA ASN A 102 4.04 -4.23 -25.44
C ASN A 102 4.65 -5.61 -25.13
N ARG A 103 5.71 -5.62 -24.32
CA ARG A 103 6.37 -6.84 -23.84
C ARG A 103 6.79 -6.63 -22.39
N ALA A 104 6.59 -7.64 -21.57
CA ALA A 104 7.14 -7.71 -20.22
C ALA A 104 7.98 -8.98 -20.06
N SER A 105 9.00 -8.94 -19.21
CA SER A 105 9.79 -10.14 -18.87
C SER A 105 10.21 -10.07 -17.40
N VAL A 106 10.21 -11.23 -16.74
CA VAL A 106 10.66 -11.39 -15.35
C VAL A 106 11.85 -12.33 -15.38
N TYR A 107 12.97 -11.86 -14.87
CA TYR A 107 14.20 -12.62 -14.73
C TYR A 107 14.34 -13.02 -13.26
N VAL A 108 14.43 -14.32 -13.02
CA VAL A 108 14.57 -14.93 -11.69
C VAL A 108 15.94 -15.60 -11.59
N ASP A 109 16.51 -15.60 -10.39
CA ASP A 109 17.73 -16.37 -10.10
C ASP A 109 17.42 -17.82 -9.70
N ASP A 110 18.48 -18.60 -9.42
CA ASP A 110 18.38 -19.99 -8.99
C ASP A 110 17.65 -20.16 -7.64
N ALA A 111 17.63 -19.12 -6.81
CA ALA A 111 16.89 -19.07 -5.55
C ALA A 111 15.41 -18.69 -5.74
N LYS A 112 14.92 -18.62 -6.99
CA LYS A 112 13.56 -18.18 -7.37
C LYS A 112 13.23 -16.75 -6.93
N THR A 113 14.25 -15.92 -6.76
CA THR A 113 14.08 -14.50 -6.44
C THR A 113 14.05 -13.69 -7.73
N ALA A 114 13.04 -12.83 -7.88
CA ALA A 114 12.98 -11.93 -9.02
C ALA A 114 14.11 -10.90 -8.95
N GLN A 115 15.01 -10.93 -9.94
CA GLN A 115 16.17 -10.02 -10.03
C GLN A 115 15.84 -8.79 -10.88
N THR A 116 15.09 -8.98 -11.96
CA THR A 116 14.78 -7.89 -12.90
C THR A 116 13.42 -8.11 -13.53
N ILE A 117 12.62 -7.05 -13.56
CA ILE A 117 11.36 -7.02 -14.30
C ILE A 117 11.50 -5.93 -15.36
N THR A 118 11.34 -6.29 -16.62
CA THR A 118 11.35 -5.35 -17.73
C THR A 118 9.93 -5.13 -18.25
N LEU A 119 9.59 -3.87 -18.49
CA LEU A 119 8.36 -3.44 -19.16
C LEU A 119 8.78 -2.62 -20.38
N GLN A 120 8.35 -3.04 -21.56
CA GLN A 120 8.73 -2.42 -22.82
C GLN A 120 7.46 -2.13 -23.61
N THR A 121 7.14 -0.85 -23.78
CA THR A 121 6.02 -0.47 -24.67
C THR A 121 6.40 -0.70 -26.13
N ARG A 122 5.39 -0.79 -27.01
CA ARG A 122 5.63 -0.83 -28.46
C ARG A 122 6.52 0.32 -28.93
N GLN A 123 6.31 1.51 -28.36
CA GLN A 123 7.00 2.73 -28.76
C GLN A 123 8.48 2.68 -28.36
N MET A 124 8.78 2.28 -27.11
CA MET A 124 10.17 2.08 -26.65
C MET A 124 10.95 1.15 -27.57
N ARG A 125 10.35 0.01 -27.95
CA ARG A 125 11.03 -0.94 -28.85
C ARG A 125 11.22 -0.40 -30.27
N ARG A 126 10.29 0.43 -30.77
CA ARG A 126 10.44 1.08 -32.08
C ARG A 126 11.57 2.08 -32.06
N TRP A 127 11.61 2.94 -31.04
CA TRP A 127 12.67 3.92 -30.85
C TRP A 127 14.03 3.26 -30.69
N PHE A 128 14.15 2.22 -29.85
CA PHE A 128 15.40 1.49 -29.68
C PHE A 128 15.89 0.84 -31.00
N LYS A 129 14.97 0.35 -31.85
CA LYS A 129 15.33 -0.18 -33.17
C LYS A 129 15.78 0.91 -34.14
N ALA A 130 15.19 2.10 -34.06
CA ALA A 130 15.50 3.22 -34.95
C ALA A 130 16.79 3.95 -34.53
N PHE A 131 17.06 4.04 -33.23
CA PHE A 131 18.20 4.75 -32.65
C PHE A 131 18.86 3.90 -31.58
N PRO A 132 19.58 2.83 -31.96
CA PRO A 132 20.24 1.96 -30.98
C PRO A 132 21.45 2.64 -30.30
N GLU A 133 21.96 3.72 -30.89
CA GLU A 133 23.23 4.35 -30.50
C GLU A 133 23.10 5.29 -29.28
N VAL A 134 21.90 5.79 -28.99
CA VAL A 134 21.65 6.74 -27.89
C VAL A 134 20.54 6.21 -26.98
N LEU A 135 20.94 5.52 -25.92
CA LEU A 135 20.04 5.07 -24.86
C LEU A 135 20.32 5.86 -23.57
N LEU A 136 19.37 6.70 -23.16
CA LEU A 136 19.42 7.33 -21.84
C LEU A 136 18.60 6.51 -20.85
N ILE A 137 19.26 6.06 -19.80
CA ILE A 137 18.63 5.37 -18.67
C ILE A 137 18.64 6.34 -17.50
N ASP A 138 17.47 6.83 -17.14
CA ASP A 138 17.31 7.61 -15.93
C ASP A 138 17.21 6.65 -14.73
N ALA A 139 18.24 6.68 -13.90
CA ALA A 139 18.34 5.94 -12.64
C ALA A 139 18.25 6.87 -11.41
N THR A 140 17.87 8.14 -11.61
CA THR A 140 18.15 9.20 -10.63
C THR A 140 17.22 9.23 -9.43
N HIS A 141 16.03 8.60 -9.45
CA HIS A 141 15.19 8.55 -8.25
C HIS A 141 14.30 7.30 -8.08
N ASN A 142 14.19 6.90 -6.81
CA ASN A 142 13.33 5.89 -6.19
C ASN A 142 13.74 4.42 -6.30
N THR A 143 13.96 3.85 -5.11
CA THR A 143 13.65 2.46 -4.85
C THR A 143 12.16 2.31 -4.53
N ASN A 144 11.47 1.27 -5.01
CA ASN A 144 10.10 0.98 -4.57
C ASN A 144 10.06 0.52 -3.09
N GLU A 145 8.88 0.27 -2.53
CA GLU A 145 8.71 -0.21 -1.14
C GLU A 145 9.50 -1.50 -0.83
N SER A 146 9.83 -2.27 -1.87
CA SER A 146 10.62 -3.50 -1.81
C SER A 146 12.11 -3.27 -2.11
N ARG A 147 12.57 -2.02 -2.10
CA ARG A 147 13.96 -1.60 -2.35
C ARG A 147 14.52 -1.83 -3.76
N TYR A 148 13.69 -2.23 -4.73
CA TYR A 148 14.13 -2.36 -6.12
C TYR A 148 14.36 -0.99 -6.73
N LYS A 149 15.50 -0.82 -7.40
CA LYS A 149 15.80 0.37 -8.21
C LYS A 149 14.80 0.48 -9.36
N LEU A 150 14.22 1.65 -9.53
CA LEU A 150 13.36 1.98 -10.67
C LEU A 150 14.22 2.67 -11.74
N PHE A 151 14.08 2.22 -12.99
CA PHE A 151 14.77 2.78 -14.14
C PHE A 151 13.73 3.23 -15.16
N SER A 152 13.87 4.46 -15.67
CA SER A 152 13.03 4.98 -16.75
C SER A 152 13.85 5.13 -18.02
N PHE A 153 13.26 4.75 -19.16
CA PHE A 153 13.92 4.84 -20.46
C PHE A 153 13.55 6.14 -21.15
N MET A 154 14.57 6.87 -21.60
CA MET A 154 14.43 8.06 -22.43
C MET A 154 15.21 7.82 -23.73
N VAL A 155 14.57 8.10 -24.87
CA VAL A 155 15.23 8.03 -26.17
C VAL A 155 15.30 9.44 -26.73
N ASN A 156 16.50 9.84 -27.14
CA ASN A 156 16.74 11.12 -27.82
C ASN A 156 16.98 10.85 -29.31
N ASP A 157 16.42 11.71 -30.15
CA ASP A 157 16.77 11.78 -31.57
C ASP A 157 18.08 12.58 -31.76
N VAL A 158 18.74 12.39 -32.90
CA VAL A 158 20.04 12.99 -33.29
C VAL A 158 20.02 14.53 -33.25
N TYR A 159 18.82 15.14 -33.25
CA TYR A 159 18.60 16.58 -33.14
C TYR A 159 18.39 17.09 -31.70
N GLY A 160 18.52 16.23 -30.68
CA GLY A 160 18.40 16.63 -29.27
C GLY A 160 16.96 16.82 -28.76
N HIS A 161 15.95 16.37 -29.52
CA HIS A 161 14.57 16.35 -29.05
C HIS A 161 14.34 15.19 -28.08
N VAL A 162 13.90 15.53 -26.87
CA VAL A 162 13.59 14.58 -25.79
C VAL A 162 12.14 14.16 -25.89
N GLN A 163 11.87 12.86 -25.99
CA GLN A 163 10.52 12.32 -25.87
C GLN A 163 10.44 11.31 -24.73
N LEU A 164 9.72 11.69 -23.67
CA LEU A 164 9.40 10.81 -22.54
C LEU A 164 8.33 9.81 -23.00
N SER A 165 8.68 8.52 -23.03
CA SER A 165 7.67 7.47 -23.11
C SER A 165 7.39 6.96 -21.70
N SER A 166 6.37 7.53 -21.05
CA SER A 166 5.74 6.94 -19.85
C SER A 166 4.85 5.76 -20.22
#